data_AF-A0A938TXQ7-F1
#
_entry.id   AF-A0A938TXQ7-F1
#
_cell.length_a   1.000
_cell.length_b   1.000
_cell.length_c   1.000
_cell.angle_alpha   90.00
_cell.angle_beta   90.00
_cell.angle_gamma   90.00
#
_symmetry.space_group_name_H-M   'P 1'
#
loop_
_entity.id
_entity.type
_entity.pdbx_description
1 polymer ?
#
loop_
_entity_poly.entity_id
_entity_poly.type
_entity_poly.pdbx_seq_one_letter_code
_entity_poly.pdbx_strand_id
1 'polypeptide(L)'
;MMHEGVPMEEGMDQDLLNKVKAVAQGPEADLLREFVDLLYYRREESDTEPLSPEEQAALKEGREALRRGDKSYFTPWEEVKKELGL
;
A
#
# COMPACT_ATOMS: atom_id res chain seq x y z
N MET A 1 -15.21 22.56 28.48
CA MET A 1 -14.91 21.31 29.20
C MET A 1 -14.20 20.41 28.21
N MET A 2 -13.01 19.94 28.56
CA MET A 2 -12.15 19.16 27.69
C MET A 2 -12.74 17.76 27.50
N HIS A 3 -12.86 17.30 26.25
CA HIS A 3 -13.09 15.89 25.97
C HIS A 3 -11.82 15.14 26.35
N GLU A 4 -11.84 14.47 27.50
CA GLU A 4 -10.83 13.49 27.87
C GLU A 4 -10.85 12.38 26.83
N GLY A 5 -9.72 12.24 26.12
CA GLY A 5 -9.49 11.12 25.21
C GLY A 5 -9.50 9.82 26.00
N VAL A 6 -10.33 8.88 25.57
CA VAL A 6 -10.29 7.51 26.07
C VAL A 6 -8.92 6.94 25.70
N PRO A 7 -8.13 6.44 26.66
CA PRO A 7 -6.87 5.78 26.33
C PRO A 7 -7.21 4.47 25.63
N MET A 8 -6.93 4.39 24.33
CA MET A 8 -6.84 3.09 23.65
C MET A 8 -5.56 2.42 24.11
N GLU A 9 -5.63 1.65 25.19
CA GLU A 9 -4.78 0.45 25.25
C GLU A 9 -5.31 -0.48 24.15
N GLU A 10 -4.64 -0.52 22.99
CA GLU A 10 -4.94 -1.50 21.95
C GLU A 10 -4.48 -2.89 22.40
N GLY A 11 -5.16 -3.42 23.42
CA GLY A 11 -5.13 -4.84 23.73
C GLY A 11 -5.69 -5.57 22.52
N MET A 12 -4.89 -6.47 21.96
CA MET A 12 -5.31 -7.32 20.85
C MET A 12 -6.62 -8.03 21.23
N ASP A 13 -7.65 -7.88 20.39
CA ASP A 13 -8.97 -8.46 20.64
C ASP A 13 -8.82 -9.97 20.90
N GLN A 14 -9.18 -10.39 22.11
CA GLN A 14 -8.99 -11.76 22.58
C GLN A 14 -9.84 -12.77 21.78
N ASP A 15 -10.99 -12.34 21.27
CA ASP A 15 -11.84 -13.16 20.40
C ASP A 15 -11.16 -13.39 19.04
N LEU A 16 -10.59 -12.33 18.46
CA LEU A 16 -9.79 -12.41 17.24
C LEU A 16 -8.60 -13.36 17.42
N LEU A 17 -7.87 -13.25 18.53
CA LEU A 17 -6.73 -14.11 18.83
C LEU A 17 -7.16 -15.59 18.94
N ASN A 18 -8.30 -15.86 19.57
CA ASN A 18 -8.82 -17.22 19.72
C ASN A 18 -9.23 -17.82 18.37
N LYS A 19 -9.86 -17.03 17.50
CA LYS A 19 -10.22 -17.45 16.13
C LYS A 19 -8.99 -17.76 15.29
N VAL A 20 -7.98 -16.90 15.33
CA VAL A 20 -6.71 -17.12 14.59
C VAL A 20 -6.02 -18.39 15.09
N LYS A 21 -5.96 -18.62 16.40
CA LYS A 21 -5.39 -19.84 16.98
C LYS A 21 -6.14 -21.11 16.54
N ALA A 22 -7.47 -21.05 16.49
CA ALA A 22 -8.28 -22.19 16.04
C ALA A 22 -7.99 -22.57 14.58
N VAL A 23 -7.83 -21.58 13.70
CA VAL A 23 -7.45 -21.80 12.29
C VAL A 23 -6.00 -22.30 12.19
N ALA A 24 -5.08 -21.69 12.92
CA ALA A 24 -3.66 -22.06 12.90
C ALA A 24 -3.36 -23.47 13.45
N GLN A 25 -4.27 -24.04 14.26
CA GLN A 25 -4.18 -25.40 14.78
C GLN A 25 -5.06 -26.39 14.00
N GLY A 26 -5.81 -25.91 12.99
CA GLY A 26 -6.70 -26.69 12.16
C GLY A 26 -6.03 -27.21 10.88
N PRO A 27 -6.78 -27.98 10.07
CA PRO A 27 -6.27 -28.54 8.81
C PRO A 27 -5.91 -27.46 7.77
N GLU A 28 -6.43 -26.24 7.91
CA GLU A 28 -6.15 -25.10 7.03
C GLU A 28 -4.98 -24.21 7.50
N ALA A 29 -4.20 -24.65 8.49
CA ALA A 29 -3.09 -23.87 9.06
C ALA A 29 -2.08 -23.40 8.00
N ASP A 30 -1.75 -24.25 7.02
CA ASP A 30 -0.83 -23.91 5.94
C ASP A 30 -1.36 -22.77 5.05
N LEU A 31 -2.67 -22.73 4.79
CA LEU A 31 -3.30 -21.65 4.03
C LEU A 31 -3.24 -20.31 4.77
N LEU A 32 -3.44 -20.33 6.09
CA LEU A 32 -3.28 -19.13 6.92
C LEU A 32 -1.84 -18.62 6.88
N ARG A 33 -0.85 -19.52 6.91
CA ARG A 33 0.56 -19.17 6.82
C ARG A 33 0.90 -18.55 5.46
N GLU A 34 0.49 -19.17 4.36
CA GLU A 34 0.71 -18.63 3.01
C GLU A 34 0.06 -17.24 2.85
N PHE A 35 -1.13 -17.06 3.40
CA PHE A 35 -1.81 -15.76 3.38
C PHE A 35 -1.05 -14.69 4.15
N VAL A 36 -0.53 -15.01 5.34
CA VAL A 36 0.31 -14.10 6.13
C VAL A 36 1.60 -13.78 5.39
N ASP A 37 2.29 -14.80 4.87
CA ASP A 37 3.54 -14.62 4.11
C ASP A 37 3.33 -13.68 2.92
N LEU A 38 2.22 -13.80 2.17
CA LEU A 38 1.88 -12.88 1.09
C LEU A 38 1.65 -11.44 1.55
N LEU A 39 0.97 -11.24 2.69
CA LEU A 39 0.72 -9.91 3.24
C LEU A 39 2.01 -9.21 3.67
N TYR A 40 2.92 -9.96 4.30
CA TYR A 40 4.19 -9.42 4.79
C TYR A 40 5.25 -9.30 3.68
N TYR A 41 5.31 -10.23 2.73
CA TYR A 41 6.14 -10.11 1.53
C TYR A 41 5.80 -8.85 0.75
N ARG A 42 4.50 -8.59 0.53
CA ARG A 42 4.05 -7.36 -0.13
C ARG A 42 4.43 -6.12 0.67
N ARG A 43 4.52 -6.20 2.00
CA ARG A 43 4.93 -5.07 2.85
C ARG A 43 6.44 -4.83 2.80
N GLU A 44 7.25 -5.87 2.74
CA GLU A 44 8.72 -5.77 2.72
C GLU A 44 9.25 -5.30 1.36
N GLU A 45 8.60 -5.68 0.26
CA GLU A 45 8.99 -5.25 -1.09
C GLU A 45 8.36 -3.93 -1.54
N SER A 46 7.37 -3.42 -0.79
CA SER A 46 6.75 -2.13 -1.13
C SER A 46 7.47 -0.99 -0.43
N ASP A 47 7.73 0.08 -1.18
CA ASP A 47 8.00 1.37 -0.58
C ASP A 47 6.75 1.83 0.20
N THR A 48 6.87 1.89 1.52
CA THR A 48 5.80 2.34 2.42
C THR A 48 5.91 3.81 2.79
N GLU A 49 6.95 4.51 2.30
CA GLU A 49 7.09 5.92 2.57
C GLU A 49 5.94 6.70 1.91
N PRO A 50 5.35 7.67 2.63
CA PRO A 50 4.37 8.54 2.02
C PRO A 50 5.05 9.31 0.88
N LEU A 51 4.33 9.49 -0.23
CA LEU A 51 4.81 10.31 -1.33
C LEU A 51 5.29 11.67 -0.81
N SER A 52 6.49 12.07 -1.23
CA SER A 52 7.03 13.39 -0.98
C SER A 52 6.13 14.48 -1.57
N PRO A 53 6.23 15.73 -1.10
CA PRO A 53 5.48 16.85 -1.67
C PRO A 53 5.69 17.02 -3.17
N GLU A 54 6.90 16.73 -3.66
CA GLU A 54 7.24 16.80 -5.09
C GLU A 54 6.53 15.71 -5.90
N GLU A 55 6.52 14.48 -5.42
CA GLU A 55 5.82 13.37 -6.08
C GLU A 55 4.30 13.61 -6.09
N GLN A 56 3.75 14.13 -4.99
CA GLN A 56 2.33 14.51 -4.94
C GLN A 56 2.00 15.62 -5.93
N ALA A 57 2.89 16.61 -6.09
CA ALA A 57 2.72 17.68 -7.07
C ALA A 57 2.79 17.13 -8.51
N ALA A 58 3.77 16.29 -8.82
CA ALA A 58 3.92 15.65 -10.13
C ALA A 58 2.68 14.81 -10.51
N LEU A 59 2.14 14.04 -9.58
CA LEU A 59 0.90 13.28 -9.82
C LEU A 59 -0.30 14.19 -10.10
N LYS A 60 -0.41 15.31 -9.37
CA LYS A 60 -1.48 16.28 -9.58
C LYS A 60 -1.36 16.93 -10.96
N GLU A 61 -0.18 17.39 -11.34
CA GLU A 61 0.08 18.03 -12.63
C GLU A 61 -0.17 17.08 -13.80
N GLY A 62 0.33 15.84 -13.72
CA GLY A 62 0.07 14.82 -14.73
C GLY A 62 -1.42 14.51 -14.90
N ARG A 63 -2.18 14.43 -13.80
CA ARG A 63 -3.65 14.26 -13.87
C ARG A 63 -4.34 15.44 -14.55
N GLU A 64 -3.89 16.66 -14.29
CA GLU A 64 -4.43 17.85 -14.96
C GLU A 64 -4.09 17.89 -16.45
N ALA A 65 -2.86 17.50 -16.83
CA ALA A 65 -2.44 17.40 -18.22
C ALA A 65 -3.30 16.39 -18.99
N LEU A 66 -3.54 15.20 -18.42
CA LEU A 66 -4.47 14.21 -18.98
C LEU A 66 -5.88 14.78 -19.15
N ARG A 67 -6.41 15.47 -18.13
CA ARG A 67 -7.74 16.09 -18.18
C ARG A 67 -7.86 17.14 -19.28
N ARG A 68 -6.77 17.88 -19.55
CA ARG A 68 -6.71 18.89 -20.63
C ARG A 68 -6.41 18.28 -22.00
N GLY A 69 -6.08 16.99 -22.08
CA GLY A 69 -5.61 16.35 -23.30
C GLY A 69 -4.21 16.84 -23.73
N ASP A 70 -3.44 17.42 -22.82
CA ASP A 70 -2.10 17.93 -23.08
C ASP A 70 -1.09 16.79 -23.12
N LYS A 71 -0.79 16.33 -24.34
CA LYS A 71 0.18 15.26 -24.57
C LYS A 71 1.63 15.74 -24.47
N SER A 72 1.89 17.05 -24.49
CA SER A 72 3.25 17.60 -24.47
C SER A 72 3.92 17.47 -23.11
N TYR A 73 3.12 17.28 -22.04
CA TYR A 73 3.61 16.99 -20.70
C TYR A 73 4.28 15.62 -20.58
N PHE A 74 3.95 14.67 -21.46
CA PHE A 74 4.41 13.28 -21.36
C PHE A 74 5.47 12.97 -22.40
N THR A 75 6.54 12.30 -21.98
CA THR A 75 7.52 11.73 -22.90
C THR A 75 6.89 10.59 -23.70
N PRO A 76 6.96 10.61 -25.05
CA PRO A 76 6.47 9.52 -25.88
C PRO A 76 7.17 8.20 -25.55
N TRP A 77 6.41 7.10 -25.58
CA TRP A 77 6.94 5.77 -25.22
C TRP A 77 8.16 5.33 -26.05
N GLU A 78 8.19 5.69 -27.34
CA GLU A 78 9.33 5.37 -28.21
C GLU A 78 10.61 6.14 -27.83
N GLU A 79 10.49 7.34 -27.25
CA GLU A 79 11.63 8.09 -26.73
C GLU A 79 12.15 7.45 -25.43
N VAL A 80 11.24 7.07 -24.52
CA VAL A 80 11.60 6.37 -23.29
C VAL A 80 12.32 5.04 -23.57
N LYS A 81 11.84 4.25 -24.53
CA LYS A 81 12.52 3.00 -24.94
C LYS A 81 13.96 3.25 -25.40
N LYS A 82 14.16 4.26 -26.24
CA LYS A 82 15.48 4.62 -26.75
C LYS A 82 16.44 4.99 -25.62
N GLU A 83 15.97 5.75 -24.63
CA GLU A 83 16.78 6.13 -23.46
C GLU A 83 17.12 4.92 -22.58
N LEU A 84 16.20 3.97 -22.43
CA LEU A 84 16.38 2.76 -21.62
C LEU A 84 17.08 1.60 -22.36
N GLY A 85 17.32 1.73 -23.67
CA GLY A 85 17.90 0.66 -24.49
C GLY A 85 16.97 -0.56 -24.65
N LEU A 86 15.65 -0.34 -24.59
CA LEU A 86 14.60 -1.35 -24.73
C LEU A 86 14.07 -1.46 -26.16
#